data_AF-A0AAE4UZM9-F1
#
_entry.id   AF-A0AAE4UZM9-F1
#
_cell.length_a   1.000
_cell.length_b   1.000
_cell.length_c   1.000
_cell.angle_alpha   90.00
_cell.angle_beta   90.00
_cell.angle_gamma   90.00
#
_symmetry.space_group_name_H-M   'P 1'
#
loop_
_entity.id
_entity.type
_entity.pdbx_description
1 polymer ?
#
loop_
_entity_poly.entity_id
_entity_poly.type
_entity_poly.pdbx_seq_one_letter_code
_entity_poly.pdbx_strand_id
1 'polypeptide(L)'
;MGTAVREQTFGSYTPAQHSDTVFVEDVHVEALVTGACGVISGVLTSSGDRIDASRAVLPTNSVGAARLVKTVTGYELPLWPVLPQVLLVKSEHSTSIPYLTNHQSEVISLKVLEDSTIMLSGGWVGLGQC
;
A
#
# COMPACT_ATOMS: atom_id res chain seq x y z
N MET A 1 9.35 0.51 -24.58
CA MET A 1 8.28 0.94 -23.67
C MET A 1 7.64 -0.33 -23.13
N GLY A 2 8.18 -0.89 -22.05
CA GLY A 2 7.76 -2.18 -21.50
C GLY A 2 6.90 -1.95 -20.26
N THR A 3 5.64 -2.36 -20.33
CA THR A 3 4.75 -2.47 -19.17
C THR A 3 5.31 -3.51 -18.22
N ALA A 4 5.75 -3.10 -17.04
CA ALA A 4 6.06 -4.01 -15.95
C ALA A 4 4.78 -4.75 -15.55
N VAL A 5 4.82 -6.08 -15.67
CA VAL A 5 3.72 -6.99 -15.31
C VAL A 5 3.52 -6.96 -13.80
N ARG A 6 2.27 -6.80 -13.39
CA ARG A 6 1.80 -6.45 -12.04
C ARG A 6 1.62 -7.67 -11.12
N GLU A 7 2.29 -8.80 -11.40
CA GLU A 7 1.96 -10.09 -10.77
C GLU A 7 2.71 -10.40 -9.46
N GLN A 8 3.82 -9.75 -9.14
CA GLN A 8 4.69 -10.21 -8.04
C GLN A 8 4.41 -9.61 -6.65
N THR A 9 3.54 -8.60 -6.49
CA THR A 9 3.35 -7.96 -5.16
C THR A 9 2.36 -8.70 -4.25
N PHE A 10 1.49 -9.57 -4.78
CA PHE A 10 0.41 -10.21 -4.00
C PHE A 10 0.40 -11.74 -4.04
N GLY A 11 1.30 -12.39 -4.79
CA GLY A 11 1.26 -13.84 -5.04
C GLY A 11 1.45 -14.76 -3.82
N SER A 12 1.72 -14.23 -2.63
CA SER A 12 1.99 -15.01 -1.41
C SER A 12 0.96 -14.84 -0.28
N TYR A 13 -0.21 -14.23 -0.53
CA TYR A 13 -1.33 -14.25 0.43
C TYR A 13 -2.05 -15.61 0.46
N THR A 14 -1.30 -16.71 0.50
CA THR A 14 -1.82 -18.07 0.67
C THR A 14 -2.41 -18.38 2.07
N PRO A 15 -2.07 -17.71 3.19
CA PRO A 15 -2.69 -18.05 4.47
C PRO A 15 -4.20 -17.74 4.56
N ALA A 16 -4.70 -16.78 3.78
CA ALA A 16 -6.09 -16.34 3.81
C ALA A 16 -7.02 -17.14 2.88
N GLN A 17 -6.46 -18.01 2.03
CA GLN A 17 -7.21 -18.93 1.18
C GLN A 17 -7.67 -20.20 1.94
N HIS A 18 -7.30 -20.33 3.21
CA HIS A 18 -7.72 -21.42 4.10
C HIS A 18 -8.83 -21.02 5.09
N SER A 19 -9.30 -19.78 5.05
CA SER A 19 -10.44 -19.28 5.83
C SER A 19 -11.65 -19.05 4.92
N ASP A 20 -12.86 -18.96 5.50
CA ASP A 20 -14.11 -18.54 4.83
C ASP A 20 -14.07 -17.06 4.37
N THR A 21 -12.89 -16.56 4.01
CA THR A 21 -12.63 -15.20 3.59
C THR A 21 -13.02 -15.03 2.13
N VAL A 22 -13.90 -14.06 1.89
CA VAL A 22 -14.32 -13.67 0.55
C VAL A 22 -13.43 -12.54 0.07
N PHE A 23 -12.78 -12.73 -1.07
CA PHE A 23 -12.07 -11.69 -1.80
C PHE A 23 -12.98 -11.14 -2.88
N VAL A 24 -13.13 -9.83 -2.90
CA VAL A 24 -13.86 -9.13 -3.96
C VAL A 24 -12.93 -8.07 -4.52
N GLU A 25 -12.56 -8.24 -5.77
CA GLU A 25 -11.65 -7.34 -6.50
C GLU A 25 -12.46 -6.37 -7.38
N ASP A 26 -11.78 -5.36 -7.92
CA ASP A 26 -12.40 -4.30 -8.75
C ASP A 26 -13.57 -3.55 -8.07
N VAL A 27 -13.60 -3.56 -6.73
CA VAL A 27 -14.56 -2.81 -5.91
C VAL A 27 -13.91 -1.56 -5.34
N HIS A 28 -14.43 -0.40 -5.72
CA HIS A 28 -14.02 0.88 -5.13
C HIS A 28 -14.94 1.23 -3.96
N VAL A 29 -14.37 1.29 -2.74
CA VAL A 29 -15.07 1.78 -1.55
C VAL A 29 -15.07 3.31 -1.56
N GLU A 30 -16.26 3.91 -1.57
CA GLU A 30 -16.44 5.36 -1.66
C GLU A 30 -16.67 6.01 -0.29
N ALA A 31 -17.36 5.30 0.61
CA ALA A 31 -17.69 5.80 1.94
C ALA A 31 -17.77 4.70 3.00
N LEU A 32 -17.57 5.10 4.26
CA LEU A 32 -17.91 4.29 5.43
C LEU A 32 -19.38 4.52 5.78
N VAL A 33 -20.08 3.46 6.17
CA VAL A 33 -21.50 3.53 6.53
C VAL A 33 -21.63 3.53 8.04
N THR A 34 -22.24 4.57 8.59
CA THR A 34 -22.58 4.67 10.02
C THR A 34 -23.98 4.12 10.30
N GLY A 35 -24.07 3.25 11.30
CA GLY A 35 -25.34 2.75 11.84
C GLY A 35 -25.92 3.67 12.90
N ALA A 36 -26.98 3.20 13.56
CA ALA A 36 -27.55 3.89 14.72
C ALA A 36 -26.46 4.08 15.80
N CYS A 37 -26.46 5.25 16.45
CA CYS A 37 -25.45 5.66 17.45
C CYS A 37 -24.04 5.98 16.89
N GLY A 38 -23.88 6.12 15.57
CA GLY A 38 -22.62 6.60 14.96
C GLY A 38 -21.53 5.55 14.82
N VAL A 39 -21.85 4.27 15.05
CA VAL A 39 -20.91 3.15 14.90
C VAL A 39 -20.74 2.81 13.42
N ILE A 40 -19.52 2.55 12.97
CA ILE A 40 -19.27 2.06 11.61
C ILE A 40 -19.86 0.65 11.45
N SER A 41 -20.76 0.51 10.48
CA SER A 41 -21.54 -0.70 10.22
C SER A 41 -21.26 -1.33 8.86
N GLY A 42 -20.41 -0.72 8.04
CA GLY A 42 -20.11 -1.24 6.71
C GLY A 42 -19.45 -0.22 5.80
N VAL A 43 -19.46 -0.51 4.50
CA VAL A 43 -18.94 0.34 3.43
C VAL A 43 -19.95 0.48 2.29
N LEU A 44 -19.90 1.64 1.62
CA LEU A 44 -20.62 1.90 0.38
C LEU A 44 -19.61 1.88 -0.77
N THR A 45 -19.93 1.15 -1.82
CA THR A 45 -19.12 1.10 -3.04
C THR A 45 -19.56 2.16 -4.04
N SER A 46 -18.70 2.48 -5.01
CA SER A 46 -19.04 3.41 -6.10
C SER A 46 -20.16 2.90 -7.03
N SER A 47 -20.45 1.60 -7.01
CA SER A 47 -21.60 1.01 -7.73
C SER A 47 -22.92 1.24 -6.99
N GLY A 48 -22.88 1.77 -5.76
CA GLY A 48 -24.05 1.94 -4.89
C GLY A 48 -24.31 0.73 -4.00
N ASP A 49 -23.49 -0.32 -4.07
CA ASP A 49 -23.64 -1.52 -3.23
C ASP A 49 -23.20 -1.23 -1.80
N ARG A 50 -23.92 -1.81 -0.85
CA ARG A 50 -23.58 -1.75 0.57
C ARG A 50 -23.04 -3.11 1.02
N ILE A 51 -21.86 -3.09 1.63
CA ILE A 51 -21.26 -4.26 2.26
C ILE A 51 -21.29 -4.05 3.77
N ASP A 52 -22.13 -4.82 4.45
CA ASP A 52 -22.29 -4.75 5.90
C ASP A 52 -21.16 -5.45 6.65
N ALA A 53 -20.71 -4.82 7.73
CA ALA A 53 -19.73 -5.36 8.66
C ALA A 53 -20.40 -5.56 10.03
N SER A 54 -20.43 -6.80 10.50
CA SER A 54 -21.07 -7.16 11.78
C SER A 54 -20.30 -6.66 13.01
N ARG A 55 -19.00 -6.38 12.86
CA ARG A 55 -18.13 -6.01 13.98
C ARG A 55 -17.33 -4.73 13.72
N ALA A 56 -16.60 -4.67 12.61
CA ALA A 56 -15.71 -3.56 12.33
C ALA A 56 -15.35 -3.50 10.83
N VAL A 57 -15.01 -2.30 10.38
CA VAL A 57 -14.31 -2.06 9.12
C VAL A 57 -12.88 -1.67 9.47
N LEU A 58 -11.89 -2.32 8.86
CA LEU A 58 -10.47 -2.00 9.02
C LEU A 58 -9.92 -1.42 7.71
N PRO A 59 -9.74 -0.09 7.60
CA PRO A 59 -9.13 0.52 6.43
C PRO A 59 -7.63 0.17 6.37
N THR A 60 -7.21 -0.53 5.31
CA THR A 60 -5.81 -0.88 5.04
C THR A 60 -5.31 -0.34 3.70
N ASN A 61 -6.09 0.51 3.02
CA ASN A 61 -5.82 1.06 1.70
C ASN A 61 -4.82 2.24 1.70
N SER A 62 -3.86 2.23 2.61
CA SER A 62 -2.77 3.22 2.74
C SER A 62 -3.30 4.67 2.73
N VAL A 63 -2.78 5.52 1.83
CA VAL A 63 -3.17 6.94 1.74
C VAL A 63 -4.66 7.15 1.45
N GLY A 64 -5.34 6.14 0.89
CA GLY A 64 -6.77 6.20 0.63
C GLY A 64 -7.64 6.21 1.89
N ALA A 65 -7.10 5.77 3.03
CA ALA A 65 -7.86 5.70 4.29
C ALA A 65 -8.22 7.09 4.83
N ALA A 66 -7.39 8.10 4.60
CA ALA A 66 -7.61 9.45 5.16
C ALA A 66 -8.92 10.06 4.70
N ARG A 67 -9.28 9.94 3.41
CA ARG A 67 -10.55 10.45 2.89
C ARG A 67 -11.73 9.81 3.62
N LEU A 68 -11.72 8.49 3.76
CA LEU A 68 -12.79 7.73 4.41
C LEU A 68 -12.95 8.11 5.89
N VAL A 69 -11.84 8.24 6.60
CA VAL A 69 -11.84 8.64 8.02
C VAL A 69 -12.30 10.08 8.20
N LYS A 70 -11.85 11.01 7.35
CA LYS A 70 -12.27 12.41 7.40
C LYS A 70 -13.78 12.55 7.18
N THR A 71 -14.34 11.84 6.21
CA THR A 71 -15.78 11.91 5.92
C THR A 71 -16.64 11.50 7.12
N VAL A 72 -16.20 10.51 7.90
CA VAL A 72 -17.01 9.98 9.01
C VAL A 72 -16.71 10.60 10.37
N THR A 73 -15.48 11.05 10.59
CA THR A 73 -15.05 11.58 11.90
C THR A 73 -14.85 13.10 11.90
N GLY A 74 -14.71 13.72 10.73
CA GLY A 74 -14.27 15.12 10.58
C GLY A 74 -12.77 15.34 10.83
N TYR A 75 -12.02 14.32 11.28
CA TYR A 75 -10.59 14.42 11.56
C TYR A 75 -9.73 14.07 10.36
N GLU A 76 -8.62 14.79 10.22
CA GLU A 76 -7.58 14.49 9.25
C GLU A 76 -6.60 13.49 9.83
N LEU A 77 -6.24 12.45 9.06
CA LEU A 77 -5.11 11.61 9.42
C LEU A 77 -3.80 12.31 9.04
N PRO A 78 -2.78 12.27 9.91
CA PRO A 78 -1.48 12.81 9.57
C PRO A 78 -0.79 11.86 8.57
N LEU A 79 -0.96 12.16 7.28
CA LEU A 79 -0.32 11.41 6.20
C LEU A 79 0.79 12.22 5.55
N TRP A 80 1.92 11.58 5.32
CA TRP A 80 3.03 12.10 4.54
C TRP A 80 3.27 11.14 3.38
N PRO A 81 2.68 11.38 2.19
CA PRO A 81 2.89 10.50 1.05
C PRO A 81 4.37 10.53 0.66
N VAL A 82 4.99 9.37 0.62
CA VAL A 82 6.35 9.19 0.16
C VAL A 82 6.28 8.53 -1.21
N LEU A 83 6.78 9.23 -2.23
CA LEU A 83 6.82 8.76 -3.61
C LEU A 83 8.29 8.57 -4.04
N PRO A 84 8.95 7.48 -3.61
CA PRO A 84 10.33 7.26 -3.97
C PRO A 84 10.44 7.02 -5.48
N GLN A 85 11.49 7.54 -6.09
CA GLN A 85 11.89 7.14 -7.43
C GLN A 85 12.61 5.80 -7.36
N VAL A 86 12.35 4.96 -8.36
CA VAL A 86 12.92 3.62 -8.46
C VAL A 86 13.59 3.44 -9.82
N LEU A 87 14.85 3.02 -9.81
CA LEU A 87 15.61 2.59 -10.98
C LEU A 87 15.93 1.10 -10.85
N LEU A 88 15.79 0.38 -11.96
CA LEU A 88 16.14 -1.03 -12.05
C LEU A 88 17.39 -1.17 -12.90
N VAL A 89 18.42 -1.80 -12.34
CA VAL A 89 19.70 -2.04 -13.02
C VAL A 89 19.97 -3.53 -13.05
N LYS A 90 20.28 -4.07 -14.24
CA LYS A 90 20.70 -5.46 -14.37
C LYS A 90 22.21 -5.54 -14.23
N SER A 91 22.69 -6.36 -13.30
CA SER A 91 24.12 -6.61 -13.14
C SER A 91 24.56 -7.76 -14.04
N GLU A 92 25.73 -7.63 -14.65
CA GLU A 92 26.39 -8.72 -15.40
C GLU A 92 26.99 -9.79 -14.46
N HIS A 93 27.12 -9.46 -13.18
CA HIS A 93 27.67 -10.33 -12.14
C HIS A 93 26.69 -10.52 -10.99
N SER A 94 26.78 -11.69 -10.34
CA SER A 94 26.05 -11.94 -9.10
C SER A 94 26.42 -10.86 -8.08
N THR A 95 25.44 -10.05 -7.70
CA THR A 95 25.66 -8.95 -6.77
C THR A 95 25.29 -9.42 -5.36
N SER A 96 26.21 -9.26 -4.42
CA SER A 96 25.94 -9.46 -2.99
C SER A 96 25.95 -8.10 -2.31
N ILE A 97 24.82 -7.71 -1.74
CA ILE A 97 24.70 -6.52 -0.91
C ILE A 97 24.53 -7.03 0.53
N PRO A 98 25.60 -7.07 1.34
CA PRO A 98 25.60 -7.75 2.63
C PRO A 98 24.72 -7.08 3.68
N TYR A 99 24.33 -5.83 3.46
CA TYR A 99 23.52 -5.04 4.38
C TYR A 99 22.39 -4.35 3.63
N LEU A 100 21.19 -4.35 4.22
CA LEU A 100 20.09 -3.52 3.74
C LEU A 100 20.41 -2.06 4.03
N THR A 101 20.81 -1.32 3.01
CA THR A 101 20.84 0.14 3.08
C THR A 101 19.41 0.65 2.88
N ASN A 102 18.83 1.26 3.91
CA ASN A 102 17.45 1.76 3.88
C ASN A 102 17.42 3.30 3.98
N HIS A 103 16.25 3.88 3.74
CA HIS A 103 16.02 5.32 3.77
C HIS A 103 16.07 5.95 5.16
N GLN A 104 16.38 5.20 6.23
CA GLN A 104 16.54 5.77 7.57
C GLN A 104 17.92 6.42 7.76
N SER A 105 18.95 5.92 7.06
CA SER A 105 20.32 6.41 7.20
C SER A 105 20.90 6.98 5.90
N GLU A 106 20.33 6.67 4.74
CA GLU A 106 20.91 7.02 3.44
C GLU A 106 19.87 7.61 2.48
N VAL A 107 20.34 8.44 1.55
CA VAL A 107 19.53 9.04 0.46
C VAL A 107 19.11 8.00 -0.59
N ILE A 108 19.79 6.85 -0.59
CA ILE A 108 19.61 5.76 -1.55
C ILE A 108 19.45 4.44 -0.78
N SER A 109 18.42 3.67 -1.13
CA SER A 109 18.24 2.29 -0.69
C SER A 109 18.43 1.33 -1.85
N LEU A 110 19.17 0.26 -1.59
CA LEU A 110 19.50 -0.78 -2.56
C LEU A 110 18.89 -2.10 -2.14
N LYS A 111 18.27 -2.82 -3.07
CA LYS A 111 17.79 -4.19 -2.86
C LYS A 111 18.13 -5.05 -4.07
N VAL A 112 18.72 -6.22 -3.83
CA VAL A 112 18.88 -7.25 -4.86
C VAL A 112 17.53 -7.95 -5.01
N LEU A 113 17.00 -7.98 -6.22
CA LEU A 113 15.83 -8.73 -6.64
C LEU A 113 16.26 -10.04 -7.33
N GLU A 114 15.31 -10.75 -7.91
CA GLU A 114 15.55 -11.93 -8.74
C GLU A 114 16.42 -11.58 -9.98
N ASP A 115 17.08 -12.60 -10.53
CA ASP A 115 17.86 -12.53 -11.78
C ASP A 115 18.96 -11.46 -11.82
N SER A 116 19.62 -11.21 -10.68
CA SER A 116 20.67 -10.18 -10.54
C SER A 116 20.19 -8.76 -10.90
N THR A 117 18.88 -8.51 -10.78
CA THR A 117 18.31 -7.17 -10.89
C THR A 117 18.48 -6.45 -9.57
N ILE A 118 18.99 -5.22 -9.62
CA ILE A 118 19.15 -4.36 -8.45
C ILE A 118 18.09 -3.26 -8.53
N MET A 119 17.27 -3.16 -7.49
CA MET A 119 16.39 -2.03 -7.26
C MET A 119 17.15 -0.95 -6.50
N LEU A 120 17.36 0.19 -7.16
CA LEU A 120 17.80 1.43 -6.57
C LEU A 120 16.55 2.26 -6.28
N SER A 121 16.29 2.58 -5.02
CA SER A 121 15.23 3.51 -4.65
C SER A 121 15.82 4.72 -3.95
N GLY A 122 15.22 5.89 -4.14
CA GLY A 122 15.72 7.16 -3.60
C GLY A 122 14.91 8.34 -4.09
N GLY A 123 15.54 9.52 -4.15
CA GLY A 123 14.90 10.73 -4.68
C GLY A 123 14.01 11.44 -3.66
N TRP A 124 14.29 11.30 -2.36
CA TRP A 124 13.69 12.16 -1.35
C TRP A 124 14.10 13.61 -1.62
N VAL A 125 13.16 14.42 -2.12
CA VAL A 125 13.31 15.89 -2.17
C VAL A 125 12.84 16.45 -0.83
N GLY A 126 13.52 16.07 0.24
CA GLY A 126 13.51 16.85 1.48
C GLY A 126 14.70 17.76 1.43
N LEU A 127 14.50 19.06 1.64
CA LEU A 127 15.57 20.01 1.86
C LEU A 127 16.60 19.36 2.78
N GLY A 128 17.85 19.30 2.32
CA GLY A 128 18.94 18.80 3.14
C GLY A 128 18.94 19.52 4.49
N GLN A 129 19.29 18.76 5.53
CA GLN A 129 19.57 19.21 6.90
C GLN A 129 18.35 19.47 7.79
N CYS A 130 18.22 18.61 8.81
CA CYS A 130 18.23 19.11 10.18
C CYS A 130 19.63 18.86 10.75
#